data_AF-A0A3A8NKR7-F1
#
_entry.id   AF-A0A3A8NKR7-F1
#
_cell.length_a   1.000
_cell.length_b   1.000
_cell.length_c   1.000
_cell.angle_alpha   90.00
_cell.angle_beta   90.00
_cell.angle_gamma   90.00
#
_symmetry.space_group_name_H-M   'P 1'
#
loop_
_entity.id
_entity.type
_entity.pdbx_description
1 polymer ?
#
loop_
_entity_poly.entity_id
_entity_poly.type
_entity_poly.pdbx_seq_one_letter_code
_entity_poly.pdbx_strand_id
1 'polypeptide(L)'
;MFRLFRVNLRTPPSVILPSQTQQTLPHTGDWRSTQWQEGQEGVLYVLRDKKSGELLKVGKTEIATWEGRFEPYARAARRTGRELELDTWTVPKDSSRSIEYLEAQVRAQLEGQGHRLPWDNTGGRLGRPGPGVPGVYQSTTAEQGYVWDGETYVKTGEGSK
;
A
#
# COMPACT_ATOMS: atom_id res chain seq x y z
N MET A 1 -8.55 22.87 -30.26
CA MET A 1 -7.42 21.92 -30.40
C MET A 1 -6.91 21.59 -29.01
N PHE A 2 -7.45 20.55 -28.38
CA PHE A 2 -7.13 20.20 -26.99
C PHE A 2 -5.88 19.31 -26.96
N ARG A 3 -4.77 19.83 -26.43
CA ARG A 3 -3.59 19.00 -26.11
C ARG A 3 -3.91 18.17 -24.87
N LEU A 4 -4.05 16.86 -25.04
CA LEU A 4 -3.95 15.91 -23.94
C LEU A 4 -2.53 16.00 -23.36
N PHE A 5 -2.41 16.56 -22.16
CA PHE A 5 -1.24 16.33 -21.32
C PHE A 5 -1.31 14.87 -20.83
N ARG A 6 -0.60 13.97 -21.52
CA ARG A 6 -0.21 12.69 -20.92
C ARG A 6 0.76 13.02 -19.79
N VAL A 7 0.27 13.03 -18.55
CA VAL A 7 1.14 12.99 -17.37
C VAL A 7 1.91 11.67 -17.46
N ASN A 8 3.20 11.77 -17.73
CA ASN A 8 4.09 10.63 -17.78
C ASN A 8 4.40 10.26 -16.32
N LEU A 9 3.58 9.40 -15.71
CA LEU A 9 3.68 8.95 -14.30
C LEU A 9 4.93 8.11 -13.99
N ARG A 10 5.99 8.21 -14.81
CA ARG A 10 7.29 7.60 -14.55
C ARG A 10 8.19 8.45 -13.66
N THR A 11 7.78 9.66 -13.29
CA THR A 11 8.51 10.41 -12.26
C THR A 11 8.08 9.84 -10.91
N PRO A 12 8.95 9.12 -10.17
CA PRO A 12 8.64 8.78 -8.80
C PRO A 12 8.32 10.07 -8.04
N PRO A 13 7.44 10.03 -7.02
CA PRO A 13 7.24 11.20 -6.17
C PRO A 13 8.62 11.70 -5.73
N SER A 14 8.88 12.99 -5.89
CA SER A 14 10.14 13.63 -5.52
C SER A 14 10.28 13.69 -4.00
N VAL A 15 10.25 12.53 -3.36
CA VAL A 15 10.64 12.33 -1.97
C VAL A 15 12.14 12.12 -2.06
N ILE A 16 12.91 13.05 -1.49
CA ILE A 16 14.35 12.84 -1.28
C ILE A 16 14.45 11.75 -0.20
N LEU A 17 14.47 10.49 -0.61
CA LEU A 17 14.71 9.35 0.27
C LEU A 17 16.22 9.26 0.52
N PRO A 18 16.67 9.31 1.78
CA PRO A 18 18.09 9.23 2.11
C PRO A 18 18.57 7.79 1.92
N SER A 19 19.09 7.46 0.71
CA SER A 19 19.72 6.17 0.33
C SER A 19 18.75 4.97 0.15
N GLN A 20 18.93 3.98 -0.75
CA GLN A 20 19.38 3.89 -2.16
C GLN A 20 19.19 2.41 -2.59
N THR A 21 17.98 2.02 -3.03
CA THR A 21 17.67 0.93 -4.01
C THR A 21 16.16 1.00 -4.21
N GLN A 22 15.73 1.61 -5.32
CA GLN A 22 14.33 1.52 -5.73
C GLN A 22 14.17 0.24 -6.54
N GLN A 23 13.22 -0.60 -6.15
CA GLN A 23 12.81 -1.73 -6.98
C GLN A 23 11.29 -1.81 -7.05
N THR A 24 10.78 -2.11 -8.24
CA THR A 24 9.37 -2.42 -8.46
C THR A 24 9.19 -3.92 -8.40
N LEU A 25 8.43 -4.39 -7.42
CA LEU A 25 8.11 -5.80 -7.24
C LEU A 25 6.73 -6.08 -7.88
N PRO A 26 6.66 -6.92 -8.92
CA PRO A 26 5.39 -7.35 -9.47
C PRO A 26 4.72 -8.34 -8.52
N HIS A 27 3.43 -8.15 -8.26
CA HIS A 27 2.75 -9.04 -7.32
C HIS A 27 2.46 -10.44 -7.85
N THR A 28 2.40 -10.56 -9.17
CA THR A 28 2.23 -11.84 -9.86
C THR A 28 3.55 -12.61 -10.02
N GLY A 29 4.67 -12.06 -9.54
CA GLY A 29 6.00 -12.68 -9.62
C GLY A 29 6.43 -13.34 -8.32
N ASP A 30 7.66 -13.85 -8.32
CA ASP A 30 8.32 -14.39 -7.13
C ASP A 30 8.86 -13.26 -6.26
N TRP A 31 7.99 -12.33 -5.85
CA TRP A 31 8.41 -11.26 -4.95
C TRP A 31 9.01 -11.82 -3.67
N ARG A 32 8.66 -13.06 -3.28
CA ARG A 32 9.21 -13.79 -2.11
C ARG A 32 10.71 -14.09 -2.22
N SER A 33 11.30 -14.16 -3.41
CA SER A 33 12.75 -14.28 -3.57
C SER A 33 13.50 -12.96 -3.46
N THR A 34 12.81 -11.85 -3.18
CA THR A 34 13.45 -10.56 -2.94
C THR A 34 14.38 -10.65 -1.75
N GLN A 35 15.66 -10.40 -1.99
CA GLN A 35 16.67 -10.27 -0.94
C GLN A 35 16.91 -8.80 -0.64
N TRP A 36 16.93 -8.48 0.65
CA TRP A 36 17.25 -7.14 1.14
C TRP A 36 18.71 -7.11 1.57
N GLN A 37 19.37 -5.99 1.31
CA GLN A 37 20.75 -5.80 1.77
C GLN A 37 20.82 -5.82 3.31
N GLU A 38 21.98 -6.23 3.83
CA GLU A 38 22.25 -6.09 5.26
C GLU A 38 22.25 -4.61 5.68
N GLY A 39 22.03 -4.34 6.97
CA GLY A 39 22.03 -2.98 7.53
C GLY A 39 20.75 -2.17 7.29
N GLN A 40 19.71 -2.74 6.67
CA GLN A 40 18.42 -2.07 6.48
C GLN A 40 17.49 -2.25 7.70
N GLU A 41 16.79 -1.19 8.08
CA GLU A 41 15.74 -1.16 9.11
C GLU A 41 14.45 -1.75 8.54
N GLY A 42 14.06 -1.31 7.35
CA GLY A 42 12.80 -1.69 6.76
C GLY A 42 12.64 -1.29 5.30
N VAL A 43 11.45 -1.54 4.79
CA VAL A 43 10.99 -1.24 3.44
C VAL A 43 9.82 -0.28 3.52
N LEU A 44 9.98 0.88 2.89
CA LEU A 44 8.90 1.78 2.52
C LEU A 44 8.35 1.34 1.17
N TYR A 45 7.03 1.37 0.98
CA TYR A 45 6.43 0.98 -0.30
C TYR A 45 5.19 1.80 -0.66
N VAL A 46 4.97 1.90 -1.97
CA VAL A 46 3.74 2.37 -2.59
C VAL A 46 3.13 1.23 -3.39
N LEU A 47 1.92 0.83 -3.02
CA LEU A 47 1.12 -0.16 -3.74
C LEU A 47 0.31 0.54 -4.83
N ARG A 48 0.37 0.02 -6.05
CA ARG A 48 -0.40 0.53 -7.20
C ARG A 48 -1.10 -0.59 -7.96
N ASP A 49 -2.18 -0.23 -8.63
CA ASP A 49 -2.77 -1.05 -9.69
C ASP A 49 -2.06 -0.73 -11.02
N LYS A 50 -1.35 -1.71 -11.55
CA LYS A 50 -0.56 -1.63 -12.78
C LYS A 50 -1.40 -1.24 -14.00
N LYS A 51 -2.64 -1.72 -14.09
CA LYS A 51 -3.49 -1.46 -15.27
C LYS A 51 -3.96 -0.01 -15.32
N SER A 52 -4.45 0.49 -14.20
CA SER A 52 -5.06 1.83 -14.10
C SER A 52 -4.06 2.92 -13.74
N GLY A 53 -2.91 2.56 -13.16
CA GLY A 53 -1.98 3.49 -12.54
C GLY A 53 -2.47 4.05 -11.20
N GLU A 54 -3.59 3.55 -10.67
CA GLU A 54 -4.15 4.02 -9.39
C GLU A 54 -3.22 3.67 -8.23
N LEU A 55 -2.80 4.68 -7.46
CA LEU A 55 -2.07 4.46 -6.21
C LEU A 55 -3.05 4.05 -5.12
N LEU A 56 -2.84 2.87 -4.55
CA LEU A 56 -3.76 2.23 -3.63
C LEU A 56 -3.39 2.48 -2.17
N LYS A 57 -2.11 2.41 -1.83
CA LYS A 57 -1.65 2.51 -0.45
C LYS A 57 -0.19 2.92 -0.36
N VAL A 58 0.13 3.69 0.67
CA VAL A 58 1.50 3.83 1.19
C VAL A 58 1.61 2.97 2.45
N GLY A 59 2.74 2.31 2.62
CA GLY A 59 2.99 1.55 3.83
C GLY A 59 4.47 1.30 4.07
N LYS A 60 4.74 0.72 5.23
CA LYS A 60 6.08 0.33 5.66
C LYS A 60 6.07 -1.05 6.29
N THR A 61 7.24 -1.66 6.33
CA THR A 61 7.49 -2.91 7.07
C THR A 61 8.94 -2.99 7.48
N GLU A 62 9.22 -3.70 8.57
CA GLU A 62 10.58 -4.13 8.91
C GLU A 62 11.04 -5.22 7.95
N ILE A 63 12.36 -5.31 7.73
CA ILE A 63 12.98 -6.38 6.91
C ILE A 63 12.69 -7.77 7.48
N ALA A 64 12.53 -7.92 8.79
CA ALA A 64 12.28 -9.24 9.39
C ALA A 64 10.87 -9.80 9.09
N THR A 65 9.90 -8.92 8.78
CA THR A 65 8.48 -9.29 8.69
C THR A 65 7.81 -8.95 7.37
N TRP A 66 8.61 -8.54 6.37
CA TRP A 66 8.09 -7.95 5.13
C TRP A 66 7.19 -8.90 4.33
N GLU A 67 7.50 -10.19 4.29
CA GLU A 67 6.71 -11.17 3.53
C GLU A 67 5.26 -11.24 4.02
N GLY A 68 5.08 -11.34 5.35
CA GLY A 68 3.77 -11.37 5.97
C GLY A 68 2.96 -10.09 5.74
N ARG A 69 3.62 -8.96 5.48
CA ARG A 69 2.97 -7.70 5.15
C ARG A 69 2.48 -7.65 3.70
N PHE A 70 3.10 -8.38 2.78
CA PHE A 70 2.76 -8.32 1.35
C PHE A 70 1.74 -9.39 0.94
N GLU A 71 1.69 -10.50 1.67
CA GLU A 71 0.73 -11.59 1.45
C GLU A 71 -0.75 -11.13 1.37
N PRO A 72 -1.26 -10.23 2.25
CA PRO A 72 -2.63 -9.75 2.16
C PRO A 72 -2.96 -9.07 0.82
N TYR A 73 -2.00 -8.36 0.24
CA TYR A 73 -2.18 -7.75 -1.07
C TYR A 73 -2.37 -8.80 -2.15
N ALA A 74 -1.79 -10.01 -2.00
CA ALA A 74 -1.83 -11.06 -3.04
C ALA A 74 -3.22 -11.68 -3.09
N ARG A 75 -3.80 -11.85 -1.92
CA ARG A 75 -5.20 -12.24 -1.77
C ARG A 75 -6.13 -11.15 -2.30
N ALA A 76 -5.86 -9.88 -1.98
CA ALA A 76 -6.66 -8.76 -2.47
C ALA A 76 -6.60 -8.60 -4.00
N ALA A 77 -5.44 -8.80 -4.63
CA ALA A 77 -5.27 -8.81 -6.08
C ALA A 77 -6.18 -9.85 -6.75
N ARG A 78 -6.12 -11.10 -6.28
CA ARG A 78 -6.99 -12.20 -6.76
C ARG A 78 -8.47 -11.90 -6.57
N ARG A 79 -8.84 -11.29 -5.44
CA ARG A 79 -10.24 -10.98 -5.10
C ARG A 79 -10.80 -9.81 -5.91
N THR A 80 -9.98 -8.82 -6.26
CA THR A 80 -10.41 -7.62 -6.99
C THR A 80 -10.14 -7.67 -8.49
N GLY A 81 -9.41 -8.68 -8.98
CA GLY A 81 -8.98 -8.77 -10.37
C GLY A 81 -7.94 -7.71 -10.77
N ARG A 82 -7.36 -6.98 -9.81
CA ARG A 82 -6.33 -5.95 -10.04
C ARG A 82 -4.95 -6.58 -10.21
N GLU A 83 -4.15 -6.02 -11.12
CA GLU A 83 -2.74 -6.37 -11.25
C GLU A 83 -1.93 -5.42 -10.37
N LEU A 84 -1.40 -5.92 -9.27
CA LEU A 84 -0.72 -5.05 -8.30
C LEU A 84 0.79 -5.00 -8.52
N GLU A 85 1.37 -3.85 -8.25
CA GLU A 85 2.82 -3.63 -8.17
C GLU A 85 3.16 -2.84 -6.91
N LEU A 86 4.34 -3.12 -6.36
CA LEU A 86 4.90 -2.42 -5.22
C LEU A 86 6.16 -1.69 -5.67
N ASP A 87 6.13 -0.36 -5.65
CA ASP A 87 7.35 0.42 -5.70
C ASP A 87 7.93 0.45 -4.28
N THR A 88 9.14 -0.07 -4.10
CA THR A 88 9.76 -0.25 -2.77
C THR A 88 11.08 0.48 -2.66
N TRP A 89 11.37 0.97 -1.45
CA TRP A 89 12.60 1.63 -1.08
C TRP A 89 13.05 1.11 0.28
N THR A 90 14.32 0.73 0.40
CA THR A 90 14.90 0.34 1.69
C THR A 90 15.26 1.57 2.51
N VAL A 91 15.15 1.45 3.83
CA VAL A 91 15.57 2.49 4.78
C VAL A 91 16.70 1.91 5.64
N PRO A 92 17.90 2.52 5.65
CA PRO A 92 19.03 2.07 6.48
C PRO A 92 18.77 2.22 7.99
N LYS A 93 19.34 1.34 8.82
CA LYS A 93 19.26 1.42 10.30
C LYS A 93 19.89 2.67 10.89
N ASP A 94 20.87 3.25 10.20
CA ASP A 94 21.57 4.47 10.59
C ASP A 94 20.95 5.73 9.96
N SER A 95 19.76 5.60 9.37
CA SER A 95 19.03 6.74 8.82
C SER A 95 18.75 7.80 9.89
N SER A 96 19.01 9.07 9.56
CA SER A 96 18.67 10.22 10.40
C SER A 96 17.15 10.43 10.60
N ARG A 97 16.32 9.74 9.80
CA ARG A 97 14.86 9.79 9.85
C ARG A 97 14.32 8.37 9.97
N SER A 98 13.36 8.18 10.87
CA SER A 98 12.71 6.87 11.02
C SER A 98 11.85 6.53 9.81
N ILE A 99 11.63 5.24 9.58
CA ILE A 99 10.78 4.75 8.50
C ILE A 99 9.32 5.23 8.66
N GLU A 100 8.82 5.43 9.88
CA GLU A 100 7.51 6.04 10.17
C GLU A 100 7.42 7.46 9.61
N TYR A 101 8.45 8.27 9.87
CA TYR A 101 8.49 9.65 9.42
C TYR A 101 8.48 9.72 7.89
N LEU A 102 9.32 8.90 7.23
CA LEU A 102 9.39 8.85 5.77
C LEU A 102 8.06 8.41 5.16
N GLU A 103 7.44 7.37 5.71
CA GLU A 103 6.15 6.86 5.28
C GLU A 103 5.04 7.92 5.38
N ALA A 104 5.00 8.67 6.48
CA ALA A 104 4.07 9.78 6.67
C ALA A 104 4.29 10.91 5.65
N GLN A 105 5.54 11.25 5.34
CA GLN A 105 5.86 12.27 4.33
C GLN A 105 5.43 11.85 2.93
N VAL A 106 5.70 10.60 2.54
CA VAL A 106 5.29 10.07 1.22
C VAL A 106 3.77 10.08 1.09
N ARG A 107 3.06 9.62 2.12
CA ARG A 107 1.59 9.68 2.14
C ARG A 107 1.10 11.11 1.96
N ALA A 108 1.56 12.05 2.79
CA ALA A 108 1.10 13.43 2.77
C ALA A 108 1.36 14.09 1.41
N GLN A 109 2.49 13.78 0.77
CA GLN A 109 2.80 14.29 -0.56
C GLN A 109 1.84 13.73 -1.63
N LEU A 110 1.57 12.43 -1.64
CA LEU A 110 0.65 11.82 -2.61
C LEU A 110 -0.78 12.34 -2.41
N GLU A 111 -1.22 12.52 -1.18
CA GLU A 111 -2.51 13.13 -0.87
C GLU A 111 -2.58 14.59 -1.31
N GLY A 112 -1.51 15.36 -1.08
CA GLY A 112 -1.37 16.74 -1.57
C GLY A 112 -1.41 16.85 -3.10
N GLN A 113 -1.06 15.76 -3.81
CA GLN A 113 -1.19 15.63 -5.28
C GLN A 113 -2.58 15.16 -5.73
N GLY A 114 -3.51 14.91 -4.80
CA GLY A 114 -4.87 14.48 -5.07
C GLY A 114 -5.07 12.96 -5.17
N HIS A 115 -4.07 12.15 -4.82
CA HIS A 115 -4.24 10.70 -4.76
C HIS A 115 -5.08 10.28 -3.55
N ARG A 116 -6.06 9.40 -3.76
CA ARG A 116 -7.02 8.98 -2.73
C ARG A 116 -6.49 7.89 -1.79
N LEU A 117 -5.54 7.08 -2.25
CA LEU A 117 -4.98 5.93 -1.51
C LEU A 117 -6.08 5.03 -0.90
N PRO A 118 -6.99 4.48 -1.73
CA PRO A 118 -8.22 3.84 -1.27
C PRO A 118 -8.03 2.59 -0.42
N TRP A 119 -6.83 2.03 -0.29
CA TRP A 119 -6.56 0.86 0.58
C TRP A 119 -5.85 1.25 1.88
N ASP A 120 -5.53 2.52 2.06
CA ASP A 120 -4.79 3.02 3.21
C ASP A 120 -5.69 3.47 4.37
N ASN A 121 -6.51 2.55 4.88
CA ASN A 121 -7.42 2.79 6.01
C ASN A 121 -6.81 2.42 7.38
N THR A 122 -5.48 2.39 7.48
CA THR A 122 -4.81 2.06 8.75
C THR A 122 -5.25 3.07 9.82
N GLY A 123 -5.70 2.57 10.98
CA GLY A 123 -6.22 3.41 12.05
C GLY A 123 -7.56 4.10 11.74
N GLY A 124 -8.31 3.65 10.73
CA GLY A 124 -9.60 4.24 10.36
C GLY A 124 -9.48 5.56 9.60
N ARG A 125 -8.31 5.85 9.03
CA ARG A 125 -7.98 7.11 8.34
C ARG A 125 -8.98 7.55 7.27
N LEU A 126 -9.58 6.60 6.54
CA LEU A 126 -10.55 6.86 5.48
C LEU A 126 -11.99 7.01 6.02
N GLY A 127 -12.20 7.02 7.33
CA GLY A 127 -13.51 7.18 7.96
C GLY A 127 -14.49 6.03 7.70
N ARG A 128 -13.98 4.86 7.32
CA ARG A 128 -14.78 3.67 6.98
C ARG A 128 -14.35 2.45 7.83
N PRO A 129 -15.21 1.46 8.03
CA PRO A 129 -14.86 0.24 8.77
C PRO A 129 -13.81 -0.61 8.04
N GLY A 130 -13.08 -1.43 8.81
CA GLY A 130 -12.14 -2.41 8.30
C GLY A 130 -10.71 -1.91 8.04
N PRO A 131 -9.77 -2.84 7.77
CA PRO A 131 -8.34 -2.54 7.60
C PRO A 131 -7.98 -1.79 6.31
N GLY A 132 -8.94 -1.58 5.40
CA GLY A 132 -8.76 -0.86 4.14
C GLY A 132 -8.37 -1.74 2.95
N VAL A 133 -7.56 -2.77 3.17
CA VAL A 133 -7.18 -3.75 2.14
C VAL A 133 -8.34 -4.74 1.92
N PRO A 134 -8.83 -4.93 0.67
CA PRO A 134 -9.95 -5.81 0.37
C PRO A 134 -9.79 -7.23 0.93
N GLY A 135 -10.78 -7.68 1.70
CA GLY A 135 -10.87 -9.03 2.21
C GLY A 135 -9.90 -9.40 3.32
N VAL A 136 -9.20 -8.43 3.93
CA VAL A 136 -8.32 -8.69 5.07
C VAL A 136 -9.16 -8.83 6.34
N TYR A 137 -9.02 -9.95 7.03
CA TYR A 137 -9.65 -10.12 8.33
C TYR A 137 -8.95 -9.26 9.38
N GLN A 138 -9.72 -8.59 10.23
CA GLN A 138 -9.24 -7.91 11.42
C GLN A 138 -10.21 -8.22 12.56
N SER A 139 -9.71 -8.76 13.67
CA SER A 139 -10.54 -9.21 14.80
C SER A 139 -11.43 -8.10 15.34
N THR A 140 -10.88 -6.92 15.58
CA THR A 140 -11.63 -5.75 16.07
C THR A 140 -12.77 -5.34 15.13
N THR A 141 -12.55 -5.42 13.82
CA THR A 141 -13.58 -5.14 12.80
C THR A 141 -14.67 -6.21 12.83
N ALA A 142 -14.29 -7.48 12.96
CA ALA A 142 -15.23 -8.59 13.04
C ALA A 142 -16.06 -8.60 14.34
N GLU A 143 -15.44 -8.27 15.48
CA GLU A 143 -16.11 -8.11 16.79
C GLU A 143 -17.15 -6.98 16.76
N GLN A 144 -16.91 -5.95 15.95
CA GLN A 144 -17.88 -4.87 15.69
C GLN A 144 -18.99 -5.28 14.69
N GLY A 145 -18.97 -6.53 14.21
CA GLY A 145 -19.94 -7.09 13.28
C GLY A 145 -19.67 -6.74 11.82
N TYR A 146 -18.49 -6.24 11.44
CA TYR A 146 -18.22 -5.91 10.04
C TYR A 146 -17.62 -7.10 9.28
N VAL A 147 -18.17 -7.38 8.11
CA VAL A 147 -17.69 -8.40 7.17
C VAL A 147 -17.46 -7.81 5.79
N TRP A 148 -16.50 -8.36 5.06
CA TRP A 148 -16.28 -7.99 3.67
C TRP A 148 -17.35 -8.65 2.77
N ASP A 149 -18.14 -7.86 2.05
CA ASP A 149 -19.20 -8.36 1.16
C ASP A 149 -18.74 -8.66 -0.27
N GLY A 150 -17.54 -8.21 -0.64
CA GLY A 150 -17.04 -8.26 -2.01
C GLY A 150 -16.47 -6.91 -2.45
N GLU A 151 -17.06 -5.82 -1.95
CA GLU A 151 -16.76 -4.44 -2.34
C GLU A 151 -16.33 -3.58 -1.16
N THR A 152 -16.94 -3.76 0.00
CA THR A 152 -16.68 -2.98 1.22
C THR A 152 -16.88 -3.82 2.49
N TYR A 153 -16.57 -3.23 3.65
CA TYR A 153 -16.96 -3.79 4.93
C TYR A 153 -18.37 -3.31 5.29
N VAL A 154 -19.29 -4.25 5.46
CA VAL A 154 -20.70 -4.02 5.84
C VAL A 154 -21.00 -4.66 7.18
N LYS A 155 -21.94 -4.09 7.94
CA LYS A 155 -22.33 -4.59 9.25
C LYS A 155 -23.29 -5.78 9.09
N THR A 156 -22.96 -6.93 9.69
CA THR A 156 -23.81 -8.12 9.70
C THR A 156 -25.10 -7.80 10.47
N GLY A 157 -26.22 -7.84 9.75
CA GLY A 157 -27.55 -7.53 10.28
C GLY A 157 -28.23 -6.31 9.66
N GLU A 158 -27.53 -5.51 8.85
CA GLU A 158 -28.12 -4.36 8.15
C GLU A 158 -28.45 -4.60 6.65
N GLY A 159 -28.41 -5.85 6.16
CA GLY A 159 -28.63 -6.14 4.74
C GLY A 159 -28.97 -7.59 4.42
N SER A 160 -30.18 -8.02 4.76
CA SER A 160 -30.90 -9.08 4.05
C SER A 160 -32.39 -8.78 4.18
N LYS A 161 -32.86 -7.92 3.28
CA LYS A 161 -34.25 -7.86 2.81
C LYS A 161 -34.21 -7.71 1.30
#